data_AF-A0A2P4NX31-F1
#
_entry.id   AF-A0A2P4NX31-F1
#
_cell.length_a   1.000
_cell.length_b   1.000
_cell.length_c   1.000
_cell.angle_alpha   90.00
_cell.angle_beta   90.00
_cell.angle_gamma   90.00
#
_symmetry.space_group_name_H-M   'P 1'
#
loop_
_entity.id
_entity.type
_entity.pdbx_description
1 polymer ?
#
loop_
_entity_poly.entity_id
_entity_poly.type
_entity_poly.pdbx_seq_one_letter_code
_entity_poly.pdbx_strand_id
1 'polypeptide(L)'
;MYEVISGLPPYHDVSHDKNLAIKICQGLRPRFSNIKVPQLIVNLVKRCLDANPINRPEAVEIENILYKWCYGDKEELQKQIIEAEKINNSLPTSSMPLTSSSYETHSEAIYTSRLLSFNNLPEPKNSDDYYNEQNDNIISEKFSESLQIDISRLKINEI
;
A
#
# COMPACT_ATOMS: atom_id res chain seq x y z
N MET A 1 4.78 -7.41 2.28
CA MET A 1 5.52 -6.19 2.70
C MET A 1 4.63 -5.24 3.49
N TYR A 2 3.54 -4.73 2.91
CA TYR A 2 2.64 -3.80 3.61
C TYR A 2 2.21 -4.31 4.99
N GLU A 3 1.54 -5.46 5.05
CA GLU A 3 1.02 -6.04 6.30
C GLU A 3 2.09 -6.29 7.36
N VAL A 4 3.29 -6.72 6.95
CA VAL A 4 4.42 -6.93 7.87
C VAL A 4 4.87 -5.62 8.52
N ILE A 5 4.78 -4.51 7.79
CA ILE A 5 5.20 -3.19 8.27
C ILE A 5 4.08 -2.49 9.05
N SER A 6 2.84 -2.56 8.54
CA SER A 6 1.68 -1.88 9.11
C SER A 6 1.00 -2.65 10.24
N GLY A 7 1.28 -3.96 10.36
CA GLY A 7 0.54 -4.87 11.25
C GLY A 7 -0.90 -5.17 10.80
N LEU A 8 -1.32 -4.61 9.65
CA LEU A 8 -2.70 -4.64 9.18
C LEU A 8 -2.80 -5.18 7.75
N PRO A 9 -3.72 -6.12 7.49
CA PRO A 9 -4.03 -6.51 6.12
C PRO A 9 -4.47 -5.29 5.30
N PRO A 10 -4.08 -5.21 4.02
CA PRO A 10 -4.49 -4.12 3.16
C PRO A 10 -6.02 -4.14 3.01
N TYR A 11 -6.65 -3.00 3.31
CA TYR A 11 -8.11 -2.81 3.19
C TYR A 11 -8.96 -3.64 4.18
N HIS A 12 -8.42 -3.98 5.37
CA HIS A 12 -9.12 -4.74 6.43
C HIS A 12 -10.45 -4.16 6.88
N ASP A 13 -10.61 -2.84 6.81
CA ASP A 13 -11.74 -2.08 7.32
C ASP A 13 -12.84 -1.83 6.28
N VAL A 14 -12.73 -2.37 5.06
CA VAL A 14 -13.71 -2.18 3.98
C VAL A 14 -14.16 -3.49 3.34
N SER A 15 -15.32 -3.47 2.70
CA SER A 15 -15.82 -4.60 1.90
C SER A 15 -14.90 -4.91 0.72
N HIS A 16 -14.61 -6.19 0.48
CA HIS A 16 -13.86 -6.63 -0.69
C HIS A 16 -14.79 -6.82 -1.90
N ASP A 17 -15.45 -5.75 -2.31
CA ASP A 17 -16.45 -5.74 -3.37
C ASP A 17 -15.92 -5.19 -4.71
N LYS A 18 -16.82 -5.04 -5.68
CA LYS A 18 -16.51 -4.46 -6.99
C LYS A 18 -16.03 -3.00 -6.86
N ASN A 19 -16.54 -2.25 -5.89
CA ASN A 19 -16.18 -0.84 -5.71
C ASN A 19 -14.71 -0.71 -5.25
N LEU A 20 -14.27 -1.57 -4.32
CA LEU A 20 -12.87 -1.62 -3.93
C LEU A 20 -11.97 -1.99 -5.12
N ALA A 21 -12.38 -2.99 -5.92
CA ALA A 21 -11.63 -3.39 -7.12
C ALA A 21 -11.49 -2.21 -8.11
N ILE A 22 -12.56 -1.45 -8.35
CA ILE A 22 -12.53 -0.25 -9.21
C ILE A 22 -11.57 0.80 -8.66
N LYS A 23 -11.64 1.11 -7.36
CA LYS A 23 -10.73 2.05 -6.70
C LYS A 23 -9.26 1.63 -6.87
N ILE A 24 -8.95 0.34 -6.71
CA ILE A 24 -7.60 -0.21 -6.90
C ILE A 24 -7.16 -0.03 -8.37
N CYS A 25 -8.00 -0.38 -9.34
CA CYS A 25 -7.71 -0.12 -10.76
C CYS A 25 -7.48 1.38 -11.03
N GLN A 26 -8.17 2.27 -10.33
CA GLN A 26 -8.01 3.71 -10.50
C GLN A 26 -6.81 4.32 -9.77
N GLY A 27 -5.99 3.52 -9.09
CA GLY A 27 -4.75 3.96 -8.47
C GLY A 27 -4.77 3.95 -6.94
N LEU A 28 -5.86 3.50 -6.29
CA LEU A 28 -5.84 3.28 -4.84
C LEU A 28 -4.77 2.24 -4.52
N ARG A 29 -3.92 2.54 -3.54
CA ARG A 29 -2.94 1.61 -2.95
C ARG A 29 -3.01 1.71 -1.42
N PRO A 30 -2.57 0.69 -0.68
CA PRO A 30 -2.47 0.77 0.77
C PRO A 30 -1.59 1.95 1.20
N ARG A 31 -1.82 2.49 2.40
CA ARG A 31 -1.05 3.61 2.96
C ARG A 31 -0.49 3.28 4.34
N PHE A 32 0.72 3.74 4.62
CA PHE A 32 1.34 3.66 5.95
C PHE A 32 0.93 4.87 6.79
N SER A 33 -0.35 5.00 7.16
CA SER A 33 -0.87 6.26 7.74
C SER A 33 -0.32 6.57 9.13
N ASN A 34 0.02 5.55 9.92
CA ASN A 34 0.39 5.72 11.33
C ASN A 34 1.84 5.33 11.64
N ILE A 35 2.65 5.13 10.60
CA ILE A 35 4.04 4.73 10.76
C ILE A 35 4.90 5.37 9.67
N LYS A 36 6.00 5.99 10.07
CA LYS A 36 7.07 6.40 9.15
C LYS A 36 7.84 5.16 8.74
N VAL A 37 7.96 4.95 7.43
CA VAL A 37 8.66 3.82 6.83
C VAL A 37 9.90 4.34 6.12
N PRO A 38 11.07 3.65 6.20
CA PRO A 38 12.24 3.99 5.41
C PRO A 38 11.91 4.13 3.92
N GLN A 39 12.37 5.21 3.28
CA GLN A 39 12.02 5.53 1.90
C GLN A 39 12.45 4.42 0.91
N LEU A 40 13.59 3.75 1.17
CA LEU A 40 14.02 2.59 0.38
C LEU A 40 12.99 1.45 0.38
N ILE A 41 12.32 1.22 1.51
CA ILE A 41 11.26 0.22 1.63
C ILE A 41 9.99 0.70 0.91
N VAL A 42 9.60 1.97 1.09
CA VAL A 42 8.45 2.57 0.39
C VAL A 42 8.61 2.45 -1.12
N ASN A 43 9.80 2.77 -1.64
CA ASN A 43 10.10 2.69 -3.07
C ASN A 43 10.02 1.25 -3.60
N LEU A 44 10.52 0.26 -2.84
CA LEU A 44 10.36 -1.15 -3.21
C LEU A 44 8.87 -1.57 -3.24
N VAL A 45 8.09 -1.16 -2.24
CA VAL A 45 6.64 -1.44 -2.21
C VAL A 45 5.93 -0.77 -3.39
N LYS A 46 6.28 0.47 -3.75
CA LYS A 46 5.73 1.15 -4.93
C LYS A 46 6.01 0.35 -6.21
N ARG A 47 7.26 -0.08 -6.43
CA ARG A 47 7.59 -0.90 -7.60
C ARG A 47 6.80 -2.20 -7.65
N CYS A 48 6.65 -2.91 -6.52
CA CYS A 48 5.84 -4.13 -6.45
C CYS A 48 4.35 -3.91 -6.74
N LEU A 49 3.82 -2.72 -6.43
CA LEU A 49 2.41 -2.37 -6.58
C LEU A 49 2.11 -1.54 -7.84
N ASP A 50 3.08 -1.36 -8.74
CA ASP A 50 2.89 -0.57 -9.96
C ASP A 50 1.78 -1.19 -10.83
N ALA A 51 0.88 -0.34 -11.33
CA ALA A 51 -0.14 -0.73 -12.29
C ALA A 51 0.45 -1.37 -13.56
N ASN A 52 1.55 -0.84 -14.07
CA ASN A 52 2.28 -1.37 -15.21
C ASN A 52 3.14 -2.57 -14.78
N PRO A 53 2.86 -3.80 -15.26
CA PRO A 53 3.63 -4.99 -14.90
C PRO A 53 5.12 -4.90 -15.24
N ILE A 54 5.51 -4.12 -16.26
CA ILE A 54 6.92 -3.97 -16.68
C ILE A 54 7.76 -3.28 -15.59
N ASN A 55 7.14 -2.42 -14.78
CA ASN A 55 7.83 -1.71 -13.72
C ASN A 55 7.99 -2.55 -12.43
N ARG A 56 7.33 -3.72 -12.37
CA ARG A 56 7.39 -4.59 -11.20
C ARG A 56 8.71 -5.36 -11.20
N PRO A 57 9.38 -5.45 -10.04
CA PRO A 57 10.60 -6.23 -9.93
C PRO A 57 10.29 -7.71 -10.08
N GLU A 58 11.23 -8.45 -10.65
CA GLU A 58 11.19 -9.90 -10.61
C GLU A 58 11.44 -10.40 -9.18
N ALA A 59 10.97 -11.61 -8.86
CA ALA A 59 11.16 -12.20 -7.54
C ALA A 59 12.66 -12.28 -7.14
N VAL A 60 13.53 -12.63 -8.10
CA VAL A 60 14.99 -12.68 -7.88
C VAL A 60 15.58 -11.31 -7.57
N GLU A 61 15.03 -10.24 -8.14
CA GLU A 61 15.46 -8.88 -7.83
C GLU A 61 15.10 -8.51 -6.39
N ILE A 62 13.87 -8.83 -5.97
CA ILE A 62 13.42 -8.60 -4.59
C ILE A 62 14.30 -9.38 -3.61
N GLU A 63 14.57 -10.66 -3.90
CA GLU A 63 15.45 -11.50 -3.07
C GLU A 63 16.85 -10.86 -2.92
N ASN A 64 17.46 -10.41 -4.01
CA ASN A 64 18.77 -9.77 -3.97
C ASN A 64 18.78 -8.47 -3.15
N ILE A 65 17.73 -7.64 -3.28
CA ILE A 65 17.59 -6.41 -2.49
C ILE A 65 17.49 -6.75 -1.00
N LEU A 66 16.64 -7.70 -0.63
CA LEU A 66 16.47 -8.13 0.76
C LEU A 66 17.74 -8.76 1.32
N TYR A 67 18.42 -9.60 0.54
CA TYR A 67 19.70 -10.21 0.92
C TYR A 67 20.75 -9.13 1.21
N LYS A 68 20.87 -8.11 0.36
CA LYS A 68 21.78 -6.98 0.57
C LYS A 68 21.44 -6.22 1.85
N TRP A 69 20.17 -5.99 2.14
CA TRP A 69 19.76 -5.33 3.39
C TRP A 69 20.03 -6.17 4.65
N CYS A 70 19.98 -7.50 4.55
CA CYS A 70 20.28 -8.37 5.68
C CYS A 70 21.79 -8.52 5.91
N TYR A 71 22.55 -8.79 4.85
CA TYR A 71 23.92 -9.30 4.93
C TYR A 71 24.97 -8.43 4.22
N GLY A 72 24.56 -7.44 3.43
CA GLY A 72 25.44 -6.56 2.68
C GLY A 72 25.55 -5.16 3.26
N ASP A 73 25.93 -4.21 2.39
CA ASP A 73 25.91 -2.79 2.73
C ASP A 73 24.48 -2.28 2.87
N LYS A 74 24.17 -1.85 4.09
CA LYS A 74 22.88 -1.34 4.54
C LYS A 74 23.00 0.02 5.22
N GLU A 75 24.11 0.74 5.03
CA GLU A 75 24.36 2.01 5.73
C GLU A 75 23.22 3.01 5.49
N GLU A 76 22.80 3.16 4.22
CA GLU A 76 21.70 4.05 3.85
C GLU A 76 20.35 3.61 4.46
N LEU A 77 20.05 2.31 4.40
CA LEU A 77 18.83 1.78 5.00
C LEU A 77 18.83 1.98 6.53
N GLN A 78 19.96 1.77 7.20
CA GLN A 78 20.09 1.96 8.64
C GLN A 78 19.89 3.42 9.04
N LYS A 79 20.43 4.37 8.28
CA LYS A 79 20.19 5.80 8.51
C LYS A 79 18.69 6.12 8.46
N GLN A 80 17.99 5.64 7.43
CA GLN A 80 16.56 5.85 7.28
C GLN A 80 15.73 5.13 8.36
N ILE A 81 16.15 3.93 8.81
CA ILE A 81 15.52 3.23 9.94
C ILE A 81 15.63 4.08 11.22
N ILE A 82 16.82 4.57 11.55
CA ILE A 82 17.04 5.38 12.76
C ILE A 82 16.20 6.66 12.72
N GLU A 83 16.10 7.31 11.56
CA GLU A 83 15.25 8.49 11.38
C GLU A 83 13.77 8.16 11.56
N ALA A 84 13.29 7.09 10.91
CA ALA A 84 11.91 6.64 11.03
C ALA A 84 11.55 6.26 12.47
N GLU A 85 12.43 5.54 13.18
CA GLU A 85 12.25 5.16 14.58
C GLU A 85 12.15 6.38 15.50
N LYS A 86 12.98 7.40 15.31
CA LYS A 86 12.88 8.65 16.09
C LYS A 86 11.50 9.30 15.95
N ILE A 87 10.99 9.37 14.71
CA ILE A 87 9.66 9.93 14.43
C ILE A 87 8.59 9.03 15.07
N ASN A 88 8.65 7.73 14.83
CA ASN A 88 7.66 6.76 15.31
C ASN A 88 7.59 6.72 16.85
N ASN A 89 8.72 6.82 17.54
CA ASN A 89 8.77 6.86 19.01
C ASN A 89 8.20 8.16 19.61
N SER A 90 8.11 9.23 18.81
CA SER A 90 7.48 10.49 19.23
C SER A 90 5.97 10.53 18.98
N LEU A 91 5.43 9.57 18.22
CA LEU A 91 4.00 9.48 17.96
C LEU A 91 3.27 8.91 19.19
N PRO A 92 2.03 9.35 19.48
CA PRO A 92 1.26 8.83 20.60
C PRO A 92 1.02 7.32 20.46
N THR A 93 1.04 6.58 21.57
CA THR A 93 0.93 5.11 21.60
C THR A 93 -0.31 4.57 20.87
N SER A 94 -1.38 5.34 20.77
CA SER A 94 -2.60 5.02 20.00
C SER A 94 -2.41 4.97 18.48
N SER A 95 -1.27 5.45 17.98
CA SER A 95 -0.92 5.44 16.56
C SER A 95 0.08 4.33 16.20
N MET A 96 0.55 3.54 17.17
CA MET A 96 1.41 2.41 16.85
C MET A 96 0.65 1.32 16.09
N PRO A 97 1.33 0.59 15.17
CA PRO A 97 0.76 -0.56 14.47
C PRO A 97 0.07 -1.48 15.48
N LEU A 98 -1.21 -1.75 15.27
CA LEU A 98 -1.92 -2.72 16.08
C LEU A 98 -1.19 -4.06 15.93
N THR A 99 -0.73 -4.63 17.04
CA THR A 99 -0.32 -6.04 17.04
C THR A 99 -1.48 -6.87 16.51
N SER A 100 -1.21 -7.90 15.70
CA SER A 100 -2.18 -8.69 14.89
C SER A 100 -3.45 -9.22 15.59
N SER A 101 -3.64 -9.00 16.89
CA SER A 101 -4.73 -9.50 17.72
C SER A 101 -5.87 -8.51 17.99
N SER A 102 -5.81 -7.25 17.54
CA SER A 102 -6.79 -6.21 17.97
C SER A 102 -7.41 -5.35 16.88
N TYR A 103 -7.26 -5.68 15.60
CA TYR A 103 -7.95 -4.96 14.52
C TYR A 103 -9.27 -5.64 14.17
N GLU A 104 -10.30 -4.84 13.89
CA GLU A 104 -11.58 -5.32 13.41
C GLU A 104 -11.55 -5.40 11.89
N THR A 105 -11.93 -6.55 11.33
CA THR A 105 -12.12 -6.70 9.89
C THR A 105 -13.57 -6.42 9.52
N HIS A 106 -13.79 -5.71 8.41
CA HIS A 106 -15.12 -5.62 7.81
C HIS A 106 -15.66 -7.04 7.54
N SER A 107 -16.94 -7.27 7.80
CA SER A 107 -17.57 -8.59 7.68
C SER A 107 -17.50 -9.18 6.25
N GLU A 108 -17.41 -8.30 5.25
CA GLU A 108 -17.28 -8.64 3.84
C GLU A 108 -15.82 -8.57 3.32
N ALA A 109 -14.84 -8.38 4.21
CA ALA A 109 -13.43 -8.49 3.84
C ALA A 109 -13.05 -9.97 3.71
N ILE A 110 -12.46 -10.34 2.57
CA ILE A 110 -12.11 -11.73 2.24
C ILE A 110 -10.62 -11.82 1.92
N TYR A 111 -9.87 -12.51 2.80
CA TYR A 111 -8.43 -12.76 2.69
C TYR A 111 -8.08 -14.18 2.23
N THR A 112 -9.09 -15.02 2.07
CA THR A 112 -8.94 -16.35 1.49
C THR A 112 -9.08 -16.29 -0.03
N SER A 113 -8.47 -17.25 -0.71
CA SER A 113 -8.54 -17.35 -2.17
C SER A 113 -9.99 -17.51 -2.64
N ARG A 114 -10.39 -16.74 -3.66
CA ARG A 114 -11.68 -16.84 -4.32
C ARG A 114 -11.62 -16.32 -5.76
N LEU A 115 -12.57 -16.73 -6.58
CA LEU A 115 -12.73 -16.16 -7.91
C LEU A 115 -13.24 -14.71 -7.82
N LEU A 116 -12.55 -13.79 -8.49
CA LEU A 116 -13.00 -12.40 -8.65
C LEU A 116 -13.74 -12.28 -9.99
N SER A 117 -15.07 -12.37 -9.94
CA SER A 117 -15.94 -12.27 -11.12
C SER A 117 -16.46 -10.83 -11.33
N PHE A 118 -15.56 -9.84 -11.29
CA PHE A 118 -15.91 -8.44 -11.52
C PHE A 118 -15.78 -8.11 -13.01
N ASN A 119 -16.91 -7.89 -13.69
CA ASN A 119 -16.92 -7.47 -15.08
C ASN A 119 -16.75 -5.95 -15.21
N ASN A 120 -16.16 -5.51 -16.33
CA ASN A 120 -16.02 -4.10 -16.72
C ASN A 120 -15.20 -3.26 -15.73
N LEU A 121 -14.11 -3.81 -15.20
CA LEU A 121 -13.14 -3.02 -14.42
C LEU A 121 -12.39 -2.05 -15.34
N PRO A 122 -12.06 -0.83 -14.87
CA PRO A 122 -11.24 0.10 -15.65
C PRO A 122 -9.80 -0.41 -15.77
N GLU A 123 -9.09 0.10 -16.77
CA GLU A 123 -7.67 -0.17 -16.93
C GLU A 123 -6.88 0.28 -15.69
N PRO A 124 -6.00 -0.58 -15.13
CA PRO A 124 -5.19 -0.24 -13.99
C PRO A 124 -4.26 0.95 -14.29
N LYS A 125 -4.28 1.95 -13.40
CA LYS A 125 -3.34 3.07 -13.40
C LYS A 125 -2.77 3.34 -12.02
N ASN A 126 -1.68 4.10 -11.96
CA ASN A 126 -1.18 4.67 -10.71
C ASN A 126 -1.82 6.05 -10.49
N SER A 127 -1.66 6.61 -9.28
CA SER A 127 -2.00 8.01 -9.03
C SER A 127 -1.06 8.94 -9.80
N ASP A 128 -1.51 10.16 -10.10
CA ASP A 128 -0.69 11.13 -10.85
C ASP A 128 0.60 11.50 -10.10
N ASP A 129 0.60 11.38 -8.78
CA ASP A 129 1.71 11.69 -7.88
C ASP A 129 2.47 10.46 -7.38
N TYR A 130 2.26 9.29 -7.98
CA TYR A 130 2.77 8.02 -7.47
C TYR A 130 4.29 8.00 -7.27
N TYR A 131 5.00 8.56 -8.25
CA TYR A 131 6.46 8.67 -8.25
C TYR A 131 6.98 10.01 -7.70
N ASN A 132 6.13 10.82 -7.07
CA ASN A 132 6.60 12.02 -6.42
C ASN A 132 7.47 11.64 -5.20
N GLU A 133 8.75 11.98 -5.25
CA GLU A 133 9.74 11.70 -4.20
C GLU A 133 9.49 12.49 -2.91
N GLN A 134 8.66 13.54 -2.96
CA GLN A 134 8.21 14.27 -1.78
C GLN A 134 7.16 13.49 -0.98
N ASN A 135 6.62 12.40 -1.54
CA ASN A 135 5.63 11.58 -0.86
C ASN A 135 6.31 10.43 -0.12
N ASP A 136 6.31 10.58 1.20
CA ASP A 136 6.79 9.60 2.18
C ASP A 136 5.92 8.33 2.27
N ASN A 137 4.81 8.27 1.54
CA ASN A 137 3.87 7.16 1.50
C ASN A 137 3.74 6.57 0.08
N ILE A 138 2.95 5.51 -0.07
CA ILE A 138 2.72 4.84 -1.37
C ILE A 138 1.90 5.73 -2.31
N ILE A 139 0.84 6.37 -1.81
CA ILE A 139 0.02 7.37 -2.53
C ILE A 139 -0.26 8.57 -1.62
N SER A 140 -0.56 9.75 -2.17
CA SER A 140 -0.84 10.94 -1.34
C SER A 140 -2.20 10.87 -0.68
N GLU A 141 -2.39 11.67 0.37
CA GLU A 141 -3.64 11.70 1.14
C GLU A 141 -4.76 12.28 0.30
N LYS A 142 -4.46 13.40 -0.35
CA LYS A 142 -5.34 14.07 -1.30
C LYS A 142 -5.86 13.13 -2.40
N PHE A 143 -5.01 12.26 -2.94
CA PHE A 143 -5.43 11.30 -3.95
C PHE A 143 -6.30 10.18 -3.36
N SER A 144 -5.95 9.70 -2.17
CA SER A 144 -6.77 8.69 -1.48
C SER A 144 -8.18 9.20 -1.17
N GLU A 145 -8.29 10.46 -0.74
CA GLU A 145 -9.57 11.12 -0.43
C GLU A 145 -10.43 11.35 -1.69
N SER A 146 -9.83 11.74 -2.82
CA SER A 146 -10.61 11.97 -4.05
C SER A 146 -11.31 10.70 -4.54
N LEU A 147 -10.69 9.53 -4.36
CA LEU A 147 -11.29 8.23 -4.69
C LEU A 147 -12.43 7.82 -3.76
N GLN A 148 -12.57 8.42 -2.57
CA GLN A 148 -13.73 8.21 -1.70
C GLN A 148 -14.96 8.99 -2.20
N ILE A 149 -14.74 10.14 -2.85
CA ILE A 149 -15.80 11.06 -3.31
C ILE A 149 -16.35 10.65 -4.69
N ASP A 150 -15.51 10.13 -5.59
CA ASP A 150 -15.81 10.07 -7.04
C ASP A 150 -16.53 8.80 -7.56
N ILE A 151 -16.84 7.78 -6.74
CA ILE A 151 -17.47 6.55 -7.27
C ILE A 151 -18.85 6.83 -7.90
N SER A 152 -19.60 7.79 -7.36
CA SER A 152 -20.93 8.18 -7.86
C SER A 152 -20.93 8.75 -9.30
N ARG A 153 -19.76 9.12 -9.83
CA ARG A 153 -19.58 9.72 -11.16
C ARG A 153 -18.95 8.78 -12.18
N LEU A 154 -18.45 7.62 -11.73
CA LEU A 154 -17.98 6.59 -12.62
C LEU A 154 -19.20 5.99 -13.31
N LYS A 155 -19.39 6.35 -14.59
CA LYS A 155 -20.36 5.69 -15.47
C LYS A 155 -19.93 4.24 -15.68
N ILE A 156 -20.16 3.41 -14.68
CA ILE A 156 -20.11 1.96 -14.82
C ILE A 156 -21.40 1.66 -15.58
N ASN A 157 -21.30 1.50 -16.88
CA ASN A 157 -22.42 0.98 -17.67
C ASN A 157 -22.70 -0.43 -17.13
N GLU A 158 -23.80 -0.56 -16.38
CA GLU A 158 -24.40 -1.85 -16.09
C GLU A 158 -24.90 -2.41 -17.42
N ILE A 159 -24.36 -3.57 -17.82
CA ILE A 159 -24.90 -4.41 -18.89
C ILE A 159 -25.44 -5.66 -18.21
#